data_AF-A0A1C2B0E6-F1
#
_entry.id   AF-A0A1C2B0E6-F1
#
_cell.length_a   1.000
_cell.length_b   1.000
_cell.length_c   1.000
_cell.angle_alpha   90.00
_cell.angle_beta   90.00
_cell.angle_gamma   90.00
#
_symmetry.space_group_name_H-M   'P 1'
#
loop_
_entity.id
_entity.type
_entity.pdbx_description
1 polymer ?
#
loop_
_entity_poly.entity_id
_entity_poly.type
_entity_poly.pdbx_seq_one_letter_code
_entity_poly.pdbx_strand_id
1 'polypeptide(L)'
;NVWESDEQIDDLTNLCMREVIRYLKDNENNLSDGTHLLFVTKNIERIGDHTTNIAEQVYYLVKGEYLEGDRPKGTEPIVTGEK
;
A
#
# COMPACT_ATOMS: atom_id res chain seq x y z
N ASN A 1 12.96 -8.55 -4.82
CA ASN A 1 11.88 -9.56 -4.85
C ASN A 1 10.53 -8.82 -4.86
N VAL A 2 9.43 -9.38 -5.39
CA VAL A 2 8.11 -8.69 -5.42
C VAL A 2 7.60 -8.38 -4.00
N TRP A 3 7.83 -9.29 -3.05
CA TRP A 3 7.50 -9.06 -1.64
C TRP A 3 8.26 -7.89 -1.01
N GLU A 4 9.57 -7.79 -1.26
CA GLU A 4 10.39 -6.67 -0.76
C GLU A 4 9.96 -5.33 -1.39
N SER A 5 9.62 -5.33 -2.68
CA SER A 5 9.13 -4.13 -3.35
C SER A 5 7.78 -3.67 -2.81
N ASP A 6 6.91 -4.61 -2.49
CA ASP A 6 5.59 -4.35 -1.92
C ASP A 6 5.69 -3.82 -0.48
N GLU A 7 6.56 -4.39 0.35
CA GLU A 7 6.88 -3.88 1.69
C GLU A 7 7.36 -2.43 1.64
N GLN A 8 8.22 -2.09 0.68
CA GLN A 8 8.67 -0.71 0.46
C GLN A 8 7.53 0.22 0.04
N ILE A 9 6.60 -0.25 -0.79
CA ILE A 9 5.41 0.52 -1.20
C ILE A 9 4.49 0.76 0.00
N ASP A 10 4.29 -0.23 0.87
CA ASP A 10 3.50 -0.11 2.09
C ASP A 10 4.08 0.98 3.00
N ASP A 11 5.40 0.97 3.23
CA ASP A 11 6.08 1.95 4.06
C ASP A 11 6.00 3.38 3.51
N LEU A 12 6.20 3.54 2.20
CA LEU A 12 6.09 4.83 1.53
C LEU A 12 4.64 5.34 1.55
N THR A 13 3.67 4.46 1.34
CA THR A 13 2.25 4.80 1.41
C THR A 13 1.90 5.28 2.81
N ASN A 14 2.36 4.59 3.85
CA ASN A 14 2.15 5.01 5.23
C ASN A 14 2.79 6.36 5.52
N LEU A 15 4.02 6.59 5.05
CA LEU A 15 4.65 7.91 5.18
C LEU A 15 3.82 9.01 4.50
N CYS A 16 3.39 8.79 3.26
CA CYS A 16 2.54 9.72 2.52
C CYS A 16 1.22 9.99 3.25
N MET A 17 0.53 8.96 3.77
CA MET A 17 -0.70 9.15 4.53
C MET A 17 -0.49 10.03 5.76
N ARG A 18 0.60 9.82 6.52
CA ARG A 18 0.97 10.66 7.68
C ARG A 18 1.12 12.12 7.28
N GLU A 19 1.82 12.38 6.18
CA GLU A 19 2.06 13.74 5.69
C GLU A 19 0.78 14.39 5.16
N VAL A 20 -0.08 13.65 4.46
CA VAL A 20 -1.38 14.16 3.99
C VAL A 20 -2.32 14.47 5.16
N ILE A 21 -2.32 13.65 6.22
CA ILE A 21 -3.08 13.95 7.45
C ILE A 21 -2.54 15.20 8.13
N ARG A 22 -1.21 15.40 8.16
CA ARG A 22 -0.61 16.65 8.67
C ARG A 22 -1.04 17.85 7.83
N TYR A 23 -1.01 17.72 6.50
CA TYR A 23 -1.47 18.75 5.57
C TYR A 23 -2.94 19.12 5.78
N LEU A 24 -3.81 18.14 6.00
CA LEU A 24 -5.23 18.36 6.32
C LEU A 24 -5.44 19.09 7.65
N LYS A 25 -4.60 18.79 8.66
CA LYS A 25 -4.69 19.42 9.99
C LYS A 25 -4.18 20.87 10.00
N ASP A 26 -3.34 21.25 9.05
CA ASP A 26 -2.71 22.57 8.98
C ASP A 26 -3.72 23.68 8.62
N ASN A 27 -4.66 23.39 7.72
CA ASN A 27 -5.65 24.36 7.26
C ASN A 27 -6.91 23.68 6.72
N GLU A 28 -8.10 24.13 7.12
CA GLU A 28 -9.39 23.59 6.62
C GLU A 28 -9.56 23.77 5.11
N ASN A 29 -8.94 24.78 4.50
CA ASN A 29 -8.94 24.97 3.04
C ASN A 29 -8.26 23.81 2.28
N ASN A 30 -7.42 23.03 2.96
CA ASN A 30 -6.74 21.88 2.38
C ASN A 30 -7.64 20.66 2.24
N LEU A 31 -8.89 20.70 2.74
CA LEU A 31 -9.76 19.53 2.82
C LEU A 31 -9.97 18.83 1.47
N SER A 32 -10.26 19.60 0.41
CA SER A 32 -10.50 19.05 -0.92
C SER A 32 -9.26 18.34 -1.47
N ASP A 33 -8.14 19.05 -1.52
CA ASP A 33 -6.88 18.55 -2.09
C ASP A 33 -6.30 17.41 -1.26
N GLY A 34 -6.29 17.56 0.07
CA GLY A 34 -5.83 16.53 0.98
C GLY A 34 -6.67 15.25 0.88
N THR A 35 -7.99 15.36 0.69
CA THR A 35 -8.84 14.18 0.47
C THR A 35 -8.48 13.46 -0.84
N HIS A 36 -8.25 14.20 -1.93
CA HIS A 36 -7.77 13.59 -3.18
C HIS A 36 -6.41 12.91 -3.00
N LEU A 37 -5.48 13.52 -2.26
CA LEU A 37 -4.18 12.92 -1.95
C LEU A 37 -4.28 11.65 -1.11
N LEU A 38 -5.24 11.56 -0.18
CA LEU A 38 -5.52 10.31 0.56
C LEU A 38 -5.95 9.19 -0.39
N PHE A 39 -6.86 9.48 -1.33
CA PHE A 39 -7.29 8.50 -2.34
C PHE A 39 -6.14 8.06 -3.25
N VAL A 40 -5.33 9.00 -3.73
CA VAL A 40 -4.14 8.68 -4.55
C VAL A 40 -3.20 7.75 -3.79
N THR A 41 -2.89 8.10 -2.53
CA THR A 41 -2.00 7.30 -1.67
C THR A 41 -2.54 5.88 -1.50
N LYS A 42 -3.84 5.72 -1.18
CA LYS A 42 -4.45 4.39 -1.04
C LYS A 42 -4.48 3.59 -2.34
N ASN A 43 -4.67 4.24 -3.49
CA ASN A 43 -4.66 3.55 -4.78
C ASN A 43 -3.26 3.01 -5.12
N ILE A 44 -2.18 3.68 -4.70
CA ILE A 44 -0.81 3.19 -4.90
C ILE A 44 -0.57 1.89 -4.12
N GLU A 45 -0.98 1.80 -2.85
CA GLU A 45 -0.89 0.55 -2.07
C GLU A 45 -1.69 -0.59 -2.71
N ARG A 46 -2.90 -0.33 -3.20
CA ARG A 46 -3.70 -1.34 -3.92
C ARG A 46 -3.01 -1.84 -5.19
N ILE A 47 -2.33 -0.96 -5.93
CA ILE A 47 -1.56 -1.36 -7.12
C ILE A 47 -0.40 -2.27 -6.72
N GLY A 48 0.29 -1.96 -5.62
CA GLY A 48 1.33 -2.84 -5.04
C GLY A 48 0.77 -4.22 -4.71
N ASP A 49 -0.34 -4.27 -3.96
CA ASP A 49 -0.99 -5.52 -3.56
C ASP A 49 -1.43 -6.36 -4.75
N HIS A 50 -2.06 -5.75 -5.76
CA HIS A 50 -2.44 -6.44 -6.99
C HIS A 50 -1.24 -6.97 -7.77
N THR A 51 -0.15 -6.20 -7.82
CA THR A 51 1.09 -6.63 -8.49
C THR A 51 1.67 -7.87 -7.80
N THR A 52 1.67 -7.88 -6.47
CA THR A 52 2.12 -9.03 -5.67
C THR A 52 1.24 -10.26 -5.90
N ASN A 53 -0.09 -10.09 -5.86
CA ASN A 53 -1.02 -11.19 -6.10
C ASN A 53 -0.84 -11.79 -7.52
N ILE A 54 -0.61 -10.95 -8.54
CA ILE A 54 -0.34 -11.43 -9.90
C ILE A 54 0.98 -12.21 -9.95
N ALA A 55 2.03 -11.72 -9.31
CA ALA A 55 3.32 -12.39 -9.29
C ALA A 55 3.26 -13.77 -8.58
N GLU A 56 2.53 -13.86 -7.47
CA GLU A 56 2.28 -15.12 -6.76
C GLU A 56 1.50 -16.13 -7.62
N GLN A 57 0.48 -15.66 -8.36
CA GLN A 57 -0.24 -16.52 -9.31
C GLN A 57 0.66 -17.02 -10.43
N VAL A 58 1.50 -16.16 -11.00
CA VAL A 58 2.48 -16.56 -12.03
C VAL A 58 3.46 -17.59 -11.47
N TYR A 59 3.94 -17.41 -10.23
CA TYR A 59 4.81 -18.38 -9.57
C TYR A 59 4.14 -19.75 -9.49
N TYR A 60 2.89 -19.80 -8.99
CA TYR A 60 2.13 -21.05 -8.89
C TYR A 60 1.93 -21.72 -10.26
N LEU A 61 1.59 -20.94 -11.30
CA LEU A 61 1.40 -21.47 -12.65
C LEU A 61 2.68 -22.10 -13.24
N VAL A 62 3.85 -21.58 -12.87
CA VAL A 62 5.15 -22.07 -13.37
C VAL A 62 5.71 -23.23 -12.54
N LYS A 63 5.54 -23.19 -11.22
CA LYS A 63 6.15 -24.14 -10.28
C LYS A 63 5.21 -25.25 -9.84
N GLY A 64 3.89 -25.04 -9.91
CA GLY A 64 2.88 -25.97 -9.44
C GLY A 64 2.70 -25.98 -7.91
N GLU A 65 3.32 -25.03 -7.20
CA GLU A 65 3.26 -24.89 -5.74
C GLU A 65 3.12 -23.42 -5.36
N TYR A 66 2.55 -23.15 -4.18
CA TYR A 66 2.45 -21.80 -3.64
C TYR A 66 3.81 -21.30 -3.15
N LEU A 67 4.02 -19.98 -3.14
CA LEU A 67 5.19 -19.41 -2.49
C LEU A 67 5.14 -19.76 -1.00
N GLU A 68 6.22 -20.31 -0.45
CA GLU A 68 6.29 -20.66 0.97
C GLU A 68 6.52 -19.41 1.83
N GLY A 69 5.83 -19.38 2.98
CA GLY A 69 5.95 -18.32 3.98
C GLY A 69 4.83 -17.27 3.89
N ASP A 70 4.83 -16.37 4.88
CA ASP A 70 3.89 -15.25 4.91
C ASP A 70 4.49 -14.05 4.18
N ARG A 71 3.66 -13.38 3.36
CA ARG A 71 4.04 -12.12 2.73
C ARG A 71 4.40 -11.12 3.82
N PRO A 72 5.63 -10.55 3.81
CA PRO A 72 6.03 -9.51 4.74
C PRO A 72 5.04 -8.35 4.69
N LYS A 73 4.74 -7.79 5.86
CA LYS A 73 3.99 -6.54 5.96
C LYS A 73 4.95 -5.46 6.39
N GLY A 74 4.86 -4.32 5.70
CA GLY A 74 5.55 -3.11 6.14
C GLY A 74 4.97 -2.59 7.46
N THR A 75 5.28 -1.34 7.76
CA THR A 75 4.77 -0.65 8.95
C THR A 75 3.24 -0.72 9.06
N GLU A 76 2.71 -0.73 10.29
CA GLU A 76 1.26 -0.79 10.47
C GLU A 76 0.54 0.39 9.80
N PRO A 77 -0.59 0.15 9.11
CA PRO A 77 -1.36 1.19 8.47
C PRO A 77 -1.87 2.21 9.47
N ILE A 78 -1.71 3.50 9.16
CA ILE A 78 -2.21 4.60 10.00
C ILE A 78 -3.75 4.66 9.99
N VAL A 79 -4.35 4.21 8.90
CA VAL A 79 -5.79 4.08 8.75
C VAL A 79 -6.08 2.63 8.41
N THR A 80 -6.67 1.90 9.35
CA THR A 80 -7.19 0.56 9.10
C THR A 80 -8.43 0.69 8.22
N GLY A 81 -8.27 0.45 6.92
CA GLY A 81 -9.41 0.06 6.10
C GLY A 81 -9.66 -1.43 6.35
N GLU A 82 -10.89 -1.81 6.71
CA GLU A 82 -11.32 -3.20 6.62
C GLU A 82 -11.01 -3.68 5.19
N LYS A 83 -10.21 -4.73 5.08
CA LYS A 83 -9.95 -5.41 3.80
C LYS A 83 -11.18 -6.22 3.41
#